data_AF-A0A7S0BEN0-F1
#
_entry.id   AF-A0A7S0BEN0-F1
#
_cell.length_a   1.000
_cell.length_b   1.000
_cell.length_c   1.000
_cell.angle_alpha   90.00
_cell.angle_beta   90.00
_cell.angle_gamma   90.00
#
_symmetry.space_group_name_H-M   'P 1'
#
loop_
_entity.id
_entity.type
_entity.pdbx_description
1 polymer ?
#
loop_
_entity_poly.entity_id
_entity_poly.type
_entity_poly.pdbx_seq_one_letter_code
_entity_poly.pdbx_strand_id
1 'polypeptide(L)'
;MALTPMDSCGVYCSVKAASDAMHRYSQCIPFPNSCNEHSHFLVPRRSLGKEESETYRVVNYSPGPMATDMLTELSTDHPDTYERSRWGEAQQAAIRPENSARKLMYLLERNEYKDGAHIDFYDLDEDGEIIR
;
A
#
# COMPACT_ATOMS: atom_id res chain seq x y z
N MET A 1 1.28 -1.34 10.14
CA MET A 1 2.53 -1.35 10.96
C MET A 1 3.69 -0.85 10.09
N ALA A 2 3.85 0.47 9.90
CA ALA A 2 4.99 1.06 9.18
C ALA A 2 6.19 1.15 10.14
N LEU A 3 6.73 -0.02 10.51
CA LEU A 3 7.93 -0.10 11.33
C LEU A 3 9.07 0.55 10.58
N THR A 4 9.89 1.27 11.34
CA THR A 4 11.24 1.77 11.04
C THR A 4 11.81 1.43 9.65
N PRO A 5 12.31 2.43 8.90
CA PRO A 5 12.95 2.19 7.61
C PRO A 5 14.02 1.10 7.77
N MET A 6 14.03 0.15 6.83
CA MET A 6 15.02 -0.92 6.84
C MET A 6 16.32 -0.36 6.25
N ASP A 7 17.41 -0.50 6.99
CA ASP A 7 18.69 0.15 6.64
C ASP A 7 19.26 -0.38 5.30
N SER A 8 19.05 -1.66 5.01
CA SER A 8 19.52 -2.33 3.79
C SER A 8 18.56 -2.21 2.59
N CYS A 9 17.26 -2.03 2.83
CA CYS A 9 16.23 -1.99 1.79
C CYS A 9 15.75 -0.56 1.49
N GLY A 10 16.59 0.45 1.70
CA GLY A 10 16.22 1.87 1.54
C GLY A 10 15.61 2.23 0.18
N VAL A 11 16.08 1.60 -0.92
CA VAL A 11 15.50 1.79 -2.25
C VAL A 11 14.07 1.26 -2.31
N TYR A 12 13.81 0.08 -1.73
CA TYR A 12 12.47 -0.48 -1.66
C TYR A 12 11.54 0.37 -0.79
N CYS A 13 11.99 0.75 0.42
CA CYS A 13 11.20 1.55 1.35
C CYS A 13 10.82 2.93 0.77
N SER A 14 11.78 3.60 0.12
CA SER A 14 11.54 4.91 -0.50
C SER A 14 10.56 4.82 -1.67
N VAL A 15 10.69 3.81 -2.54
CA VAL A 15 9.77 3.59 -3.66
C VAL A 15 8.37 3.24 -3.18
N LYS A 16 8.24 2.38 -2.15
CA LYS A 16 6.92 2.04 -1.58
C LYS A 16 6.25 3.24 -0.93
N ALA A 17 6.99 4.02 -0.16
CA ALA A 17 6.48 5.26 0.43
C ALA A 17 6.07 6.28 -0.65
N ALA A 18 6.86 6.42 -1.71
CA ALA A 18 6.56 7.32 -2.83
C ALA A 18 5.32 6.87 -3.61
N SER A 19 5.17 5.57 -3.86
CA SER A 19 4.01 4.99 -4.55
C SER A 19 2.72 5.23 -3.76
N ASP A 20 2.75 4.97 -2.45
CA ASP A 20 1.59 5.21 -1.57
C ASP A 20 1.21 6.69 -1.53
N ALA A 21 2.21 7.58 -1.50
CA ALA A 21 2.01 9.02 -1.57
C ALA A 21 1.44 9.46 -2.93
N MET A 22 1.87 8.85 -4.03
CA MET A 22 1.38 9.15 -5.38
C MET A 22 -0.10 8.80 -5.53
N HIS A 23 -0.52 7.62 -5.07
CA HIS A 23 -1.94 7.25 -5.07
C HIS A 23 -2.79 8.18 -4.22
N ARG A 24 -2.28 8.63 -3.07
CA ARG A 24 -2.95 9.65 -2.25
C ARG A 24 -3.02 11.02 -2.96
N TYR A 25 -1.98 11.38 -3.71
CA TYR A 25 -1.96 12.63 -4.46
C TYR A 25 -2.94 12.59 -5.64
N SER A 26 -3.08 11.45 -6.33
CA SER A 26 -4.02 11.31 -7.46
C SER A 26 -5.47 11.66 -7.12
N GLN A 27 -5.87 11.47 -5.86
CA GLN A 27 -7.19 11.82 -5.34
C GLN A 27 -7.37 13.31 -5.08
N CYS A 28 -6.27 14.03 -4.91
CA CYS A 28 -6.25 15.45 -4.62
C CYS A 28 -6.09 16.31 -5.88
N ILE A 29 -5.68 15.73 -7.02
CA ILE A 29 -5.55 16.47 -8.27
C ILE A 29 -6.93 16.52 -8.94
N PRO A 30 -7.59 17.69 -9.04
CA PRO A 30 -8.67 17.83 -10.01
C PRO A 30 -8.04 17.68 -11.40
N PHE A 31 -8.49 16.69 -12.18
CA PHE A 31 -8.14 16.63 -13.60
C PHE A 31 -8.59 17.95 -14.26
N PRO A 32 -7.68 18.79 -14.79
CA PRO A 32 -8.09 19.94 -15.57
C PRO A 32 -8.62 19.41 -16.90
N ASN A 33 -9.93 19.18 -16.96
CA ASN A 33 -10.64 19.04 -18.22
C ASN A 33 -10.69 20.41 -18.89
N SER A 34 -9.55 20.83 -19.46
CA SER A 34 -9.36 21.92 -20.42
C SER A 34 -7.95 22.48 -20.23
N CYS A 35 -7.11 22.33 -21.25
CA CYS A 35 -5.95 23.19 -21.44
C CYS A 35 -6.44 24.65 -21.49
N ASN A 36 -6.39 25.37 -20.38
CA ASN A 36 -6.22 26.81 -20.36
C ASN A 36 -5.72 27.28 -18.99
N GLU A 37 -4.48 27.78 -19.06
CA GLU A 37 -3.92 28.92 -18.32
C GLU A 37 -3.64 28.83 -16.81
N HIS A 38 -2.33 28.91 -16.55
CA HIS A 38 -1.66 29.75 -15.55
C HIS A 38 -1.99 29.59 -14.05
N SER A 39 -0.94 29.14 -13.36
CA SER A 39 -0.49 29.59 -12.02
C SER A 39 -1.48 29.48 -10.86
N HIS A 40 -1.14 28.69 -9.86
CA HIS A 40 -0.54 29.25 -8.64
C HIS A 40 -0.16 28.13 -7.66
N PHE A 41 1.07 28.29 -7.15
CA PHE A 41 1.61 27.67 -5.96
C PHE A 41 0.69 27.88 -4.74
N LEU A 42 0.60 26.84 -3.88
CA LEU A 42 0.03 26.75 -2.52
C LEU A 42 -1.48 26.48 -2.34
N VAL A 43 -1.81 25.35 -1.71
CA VAL A 43 -2.27 25.15 -0.28
C VAL A 43 -3.06 23.82 -0.20
N PRO A 44 -2.93 23.00 0.87
CA PRO A 44 -3.66 21.75 1.01
C PRO A 44 -5.15 22.00 1.26
N ARG A 45 -6.03 21.38 0.46
CA ARG A 45 -7.47 21.33 0.77
C ARG A 45 -7.67 20.44 2.00
N ARG A 46 -7.67 21.05 3.19
CA ARG A 46 -8.37 20.53 4.36
C ARG A 46 -9.85 20.42 3.99
N SER A 47 -10.37 19.20 4.10
CA SER A 47 -11.81 18.87 4.20
C SER A 47 -12.74 19.67 3.28
N LEU A 48 -13.05 19.15 2.09
CA LEU A 48 -14.32 19.44 1.43
C LEU A 48 -14.67 18.27 0.53
N GLY A 49 -15.91 17.82 0.66
CA GLY A 49 -16.41 16.57 0.14
C GLY A 49 -16.20 16.39 -1.36
N LYS A 50 -16.03 15.12 -1.73
CA LYS A 50 -16.70 14.44 -2.85
C LYS A 50 -17.18 15.39 -3.97
N GLU A 51 -16.25 16.05 -4.65
CA GLU A 51 -16.53 16.73 -5.91
C GLU A 51 -16.08 15.77 -7.01
N GLU A 52 -17.04 15.41 -7.84
CA GLU A 52 -16.96 14.50 -8.98
C GLU A 52 -15.79 14.86 -9.90
N SER A 53 -14.72 14.07 -9.84
CA SER A 53 -13.87 13.84 -11.01
C SER A 53 -13.37 12.40 -10.97
N GLU A 54 -13.88 11.61 -11.92
CA GLU A 54 -13.43 10.29 -12.38
C GLU A 54 -13.79 9.03 -11.56
N THR A 55 -14.29 8.04 -12.31
CA THR A 55 -15.01 6.82 -11.93
C THR A 55 -14.13 5.66 -11.44
N TYR A 56 -12.97 5.94 -10.86
CA TYR A 56 -12.07 4.89 -10.36
C TYR A 56 -11.86 5.04 -8.85
N ARG A 57 -11.69 3.91 -8.18
CA ARG A 57 -11.38 3.85 -6.75
C ARG A 57 -9.98 3.30 -6.58
N VAL A 58 -9.22 3.91 -5.69
CA VAL A 58 -7.82 3.57 -5.43
C VAL A 58 -7.70 2.97 -4.03
N VAL A 59 -6.90 1.91 -3.92
CA VAL A 59 -6.57 1.27 -2.65
C VAL A 59 -5.08 0.95 -2.60
N ASN A 60 -4.41 1.28 -1.49
CA ASN A 60 -3.05 0.85 -1.22
C ASN A 60 -3.12 -0.40 -0.36
N TYR A 61 -2.90 -1.57 -0.96
CA TYR A 61 -2.96 -2.85 -0.25
C TYR A 61 -1.57 -3.38 0.05
N SER A 62 -1.34 -3.74 1.31
CA SER A 62 -0.10 -4.33 1.81
C SER A 62 -0.35 -5.82 2.11
N PRO A 63 0.14 -6.74 1.27
CA PRO A 63 -0.25 -8.15 1.28
C PRO A 63 0.36 -8.98 2.43
N GLY A 64 1.14 -8.36 3.31
CA GLY A 64 1.92 -9.04 4.35
C GLY A 64 3.14 -9.81 3.81
N PRO A 65 3.89 -10.50 4.68
CA PRO A 65 4.99 -11.37 4.26
C PRO A 65 4.44 -12.57 3.50
N MET A 66 4.73 -12.66 2.20
CA MET A 66 4.24 -13.75 1.35
C MET A 66 5.34 -14.79 1.09
N ALA A 67 4.94 -16.05 0.96
CA ALA A 67 5.82 -17.15 0.56
C ALA A 67 6.16 -17.05 -0.94
N THR A 68 7.02 -16.10 -1.29
CA THR A 68 7.55 -15.88 -2.64
C THR A 68 9.06 -16.02 -2.67
N ASP A 69 9.60 -16.12 -3.89
CA ASP A 69 11.05 -16.17 -4.11
C ASP A 69 11.75 -14.94 -3.52
N MET A 70 11.11 -13.77 -3.55
CA MET A 70 11.62 -12.54 -2.95
C MET A 70 11.87 -12.69 -1.44
N LEU A 71 10.94 -13.28 -0.69
CA LEU A 71 11.12 -13.50 0.74
C LEU A 71 12.21 -14.54 1.02
N THR A 72 12.31 -15.55 0.15
CA THR A 72 13.35 -16.57 0.24
C THR A 72 14.74 -15.94 0.05
N GLU A 73 14.94 -15.14 -0.99
CA GLU A 73 16.20 -14.42 -1.25
C GLU A 73 16.59 -13.49 -0.09
N LEU A 74 15.62 -12.77 0.48
CA LEU A 74 15.84 -11.91 1.65
C LEU A 74 16.19 -12.70 2.93
N SER A 75 15.70 -13.93 3.07
CA SER A 75 16.03 -14.79 4.21
C SER A 75 17.39 -15.48 4.07
N THR A 76 17.87 -15.71 2.85
CA THR A 76 19.11 -16.48 2.60
C THR A 76 20.32 -15.58 2.35
N ASP A 77 20.16 -14.59 1.46
CA ASP A 77 21.29 -13.90 0.83
C ASP A 77 21.46 -12.46 1.32
N HIS A 78 20.60 -12.01 2.23
CA HIS A 78 20.62 -10.64 2.73
C HIS A 78 21.95 -10.32 3.44
N PRO A 79 22.63 -9.21 3.08
CA PRO A 79 24.00 -8.91 3.54
C PRO A 79 24.11 -8.63 5.04
N ASP A 80 23.07 -8.05 5.63
CA ASP A 80 22.98 -7.82 7.07
C ASP A 80 22.36 -9.02 7.78
N THR A 81 23.09 -9.56 8.77
CA THR A 81 22.68 -10.70 9.60
C THR A 81 21.46 -10.43 10.48
N TYR A 82 21.29 -9.19 10.96
CA TYR A 82 20.14 -8.84 11.81
C TYR A 82 18.85 -8.87 10.98
N GLU A 83 18.88 -8.20 9.83
CA GLU A 83 17.77 -8.20 8.88
C GLU A 83 17.50 -9.60 8.32
N ARG A 84 18.53 -10.40 8.05
CA ARG A 84 18.37 -11.80 7.63
C ARG A 84 17.61 -12.62 8.67
N SER A 85 17.93 -12.46 9.95
CA SER A 85 17.19 -13.12 11.04
C SER A 85 15.72 -12.69 11.06
N ARG A 86 15.46 -11.38 10.90
CA ARG A 86 14.10 -10.84 10.85
C ARG A 86 13.30 -11.36 9.66
N TRP A 87 13.94 -11.50 8.50
CA TRP A 87 13.32 -12.11 7.31
C TRP A 87 13.09 -13.61 7.48
N GLY A 88 13.98 -14.32 8.18
CA GLY A 88 13.78 -15.73 8.55
C GLY A 88 12.58 -15.95 9.48
N GLU A 89 12.34 -15.03 10.43
CA GLU A 89 11.12 -15.02 11.25
C GLU A 89 9.88 -14.71 10.39
N ALA A 90 9.96 -13.72 9.50
CA ALA A 90 8.87 -13.39 8.58
C ALA A 90 8.54 -14.54 7.61
N GLN A 91 9.53 -15.33 7.22
CA GLN A 91 9.35 -16.53 6.39
C GLN A 91 8.58 -17.63 7.12
N GLN A 92 8.73 -17.77 8.44
CA GLN A 92 7.94 -18.71 9.24
C GLN A 92 6.47 -18.30 9.32
N ALA A 93 6.20 -16.99 9.31
CA ALA A 93 4.85 -16.41 9.26
C ALA A 93 4.36 -16.15 7.81
N ALA A 94 5.01 -16.74 6.81
CA ALA A 94 4.71 -16.43 5.42
C ALA A 94 3.30 -16.86 5.01
N ILE A 95 2.59 -15.93 4.38
CA ILE A 95 1.25 -16.12 3.86
C ILE A 95 1.36 -16.67 2.44
N ARG A 96 0.49 -17.62 2.09
CA ARG A 96 0.38 -18.07 0.70
C ARG A 96 -0.13 -16.93 -0.20
N PRO A 97 0.46 -16.69 -1.38
CA PRO A 97 0.01 -15.63 -2.28
C PRO A 97 -1.49 -15.74 -2.61
N GLU A 98 -2.00 -16.97 -2.77
CA GLU A 98 -3.43 -17.23 -3.00
C GLU A 98 -4.33 -16.67 -1.88
N ASN A 99 -3.90 -16.78 -0.63
CA ASN A 99 -4.68 -16.30 0.52
C ASN A 99 -4.73 -14.77 0.55
N SER A 100 -3.60 -14.11 0.25
CA SER A 100 -3.54 -12.65 0.22
C SER A 100 -4.30 -12.08 -0.97
N ALA A 101 -4.22 -12.71 -2.14
CA ALA A 101 -5.00 -12.35 -3.32
C ALA A 101 -6.51 -12.53 -3.07
N ARG A 102 -6.92 -13.61 -2.41
CA ARG A 102 -8.33 -13.85 -2.05
C ARG A 102 -8.88 -12.75 -1.15
N LYS A 103 -8.15 -12.35 -0.09
CA LYS A 103 -8.57 -11.23 0.78
C LYS A 103 -8.68 -9.91 0.03
N LEU A 104 -7.74 -9.63 -0.88
CA LEU A 104 -7.81 -8.45 -1.74
C LEU A 104 -9.06 -8.47 -2.64
N MET A 105 -9.43 -9.62 -3.21
CA MET A 105 -10.64 -9.73 -4.03
C MET A 105 -11.90 -9.46 -3.21
N TYR A 106 -12.01 -10.01 -2.00
CA TYR A 106 -13.15 -9.71 -1.13
C TYR A 106 -13.23 -8.23 -0.76
N LEU A 107 -12.10 -7.59 -0.47
CA LEU A 107 -12.04 -6.15 -0.21
C LEU A 107 -12.57 -5.33 -1.39
N LEU A 108 -12.19 -5.70 -2.62
CA LEU A 108 -12.64 -5.04 -3.85
C LEU A 108 -14.11 -5.29 -4.16
N GLU A 109 -14.61 -6.51 -3.94
CA GLU A 109 -16.01 -6.88 -4.13
C GLU A 109 -16.94 -6.11 -3.17
N ARG A 110 -16.53 -5.99 -1.91
CA ARG A 110 -17.31 -5.25 -0.88
C ARG A 110 -17.30 -3.75 -1.12
N ASN A 111 -16.16 -3.21 -1.55
CA ASN A 111 -16.02 -1.81 -1.92
C ASN A 111 -16.35 -0.82 -0.76
N GLU A 112 -16.13 -1.27 0.49
CA GLU A 112 -16.39 -0.53 1.74
C GLU A 112 -15.17 0.28 2.22
N TYR A 113 -14.04 0.19 1.51
CA TYR A 113 -12.82 0.91 1.85
C TYR A 113 -12.91 2.40 1.50
N LYS A 114 -12.18 3.21 2.28
CA LYS A 114 -11.98 4.62 1.96
C LYS A 114 -11.00 4.72 0.79
N ASP A 115 -11.34 5.55 -0.19
CA ASP A 115 -10.45 5.83 -1.31
C ASP A 115 -9.07 6.30 -0.79
N GLY A 116 -8.00 5.62 -1.21
CA GLY A 116 -6.62 5.94 -0.86
C GLY A 116 -6.21 5.50 0.55
N ALA A 117 -7.03 4.67 1.18
CA ALA A 117 -6.64 3.98 2.39
C ALA A 117 -5.46 3.03 2.12
N HIS A 118 -4.54 3.01 3.07
CA HIS A 118 -3.55 1.96 3.20
C HIS A 118 -4.16 0.87 4.09
N ILE A 119 -4.27 -0.34 3.57
CA ILE A 119 -4.90 -1.49 4.22
C ILE A 119 -3.87 -2.63 4.24
N ASP A 120 -3.52 -3.10 5.44
CA ASP A 120 -2.66 -4.26 5.62
C ASP A 120 -3.49 -5.55 5.58
N PHE A 121 -2.88 -6.68 5.17
CA PHE A 121 -3.52 -8.01 5.19
C PHE A 121 -4.12 -8.39 6.56
N TYR A 122 -3.49 -7.92 7.64
CA TYR A 122 -3.90 -8.19 9.01
C TYR A 122 -5.03 -7.28 9.52
N ASP A 123 -5.36 -6.22 8.77
CA ASP A 123 -6.53 -5.37 9.06
C ASP A 123 -7.81 -6.01 8.50
N LEU A 124 -7.71 -7.14 7.80
CA LEU A 124 -8.82 -7.81 7.12
C LEU A 124 -9.16 -9.16 7.78
N ASP A 125 -10.45 -9.39 7.99
CA ASP A 125 -11.02 -10.70 8.31
C ASP A 125 -10.90 -11.68 7.14
N GLU A 126 -11.27 -12.94 7.37
CA GLU A 126 -11.36 -13.97 6.33
C GLU A 126 -12.35 -13.61 5.21
N ASP A 127 -13.40 -12.84 5.54
CA ASP A 127 -14.45 -12.39 4.62
C ASP A 127 -14.18 -10.98 4.04
N GLY A 128 -12.97 -10.44 4.24
CA GLY A 128 -12.57 -9.12 3.75
C GLY A 128 -13.19 -7.93 4.51
N GLU A 129 -13.69 -8.16 5.73
CA GLU A 129 -14.13 -7.08 6.63
C GLU A 129 -12.93 -6.35 7.22
N ILE A 130 -13.02 -5.03 7.30
CA ILE A 130 -11.97 -4.23 7.91
C ILE A 130 -12.19 -4.26 9.43
N ILE A 131 -11.38 -5.04 10.13
CA ILE A 131 -11.36 -5.14 11.60
C ILE A 131 -10.59 -3.92 12.10
N ARG A 132 -11.28 -2.90 12.60
CA ARG A 132 -10.62 -1.75 13.26
C ARG A 132 -10.74 -1.82 14.77
#